data_AF-A0A3D0RTX7-F1
#
_entry.id   AF-A0A3D0RTX7-F1
#
_cell.length_a   1.000
_cell.length_b   1.000
_cell.length_c   1.000
_cell.angle_alpha   90.00
_cell.angle_beta   90.00
_cell.angle_gamma   90.00
#
_symmetry.space_group_name_H-M   'P 1'
#
loop_
_entity.id
_entity.type
_entity.pdbx_description
1 polymer ?
#
loop_
_entity_poly.entity_id
_entity_poly.type
_entity_poly.pdbx_seq_one_letter_code
_entity_poly.pdbx_strand_id
1 'polypeptide(L)' 'EFAISRETPTKVAINEAVELAKIYGSDSASRFVNGVLGTLVEHENEIRQAIKKVEETKVES' A
#
# COMPACT_ATOMS: atom_id res chain seq x y z
N GLU A 1 -10.65 -27.28 0.23
CA GLU A 1 -10.87 -26.14 1.14
C GLU A 1 -9.86 -25.06 0.83
N PHE A 2 -10.27 -23.83 0.52
CA PHE A 2 -9.43 -22.63 0.71
C PHE A 2 -10.30 -21.38 0.58
N ALA A 3 -11.24 -21.25 1.53
CA ALA A 3 -11.95 -20.00 1.76
C ALA A 3 -11.21 -19.25 2.87
N ILE A 4 -10.00 -18.77 2.57
CA ILE A 4 -9.34 -17.75 3.38
C ILE A 4 -9.68 -16.44 2.66
N SER A 5 -10.19 -15.46 3.41
CA SER A 5 -10.54 -14.12 2.94
C SER A 5 -9.60 -13.66 1.81
N ARG A 6 -10.17 -13.24 0.66
CA ARG A 6 -9.43 -12.82 -0.56
C ARG A 6 -8.61 -11.53 -0.39
N GLU A 7 -8.16 -11.22 0.82
CA GLU A 7 -7.24 -10.12 1.07
C GLU A 7 -5.81 -10.63 1.05
N THR A 8 -5.04 -10.16 0.07
CA THR A 8 -3.60 -10.34 0.03
C THR A 8 -2.97 -9.60 1.22
N PRO A 9 -2.19 -10.26 2.09
CA PRO A 9 -1.54 -9.59 3.20
C PRO A 9 -0.64 -8.44 2.70
N THR A 10 -0.67 -7.28 3.37
CA THR A 10 0.07 -6.07 2.97
C THR A 10 1.57 -6.34 2.72
N LYS A 11 2.20 -7.12 3.60
CA LYS A 11 3.61 -7.49 3.46
C LYS A 11 3.90 -8.31 2.20
N VAL A 12 2.97 -9.21 1.83
CA VAL A 12 3.09 -10.02 0.61
C VAL A 12 2.98 -9.10 -0.61
N ALA A 13 1.98 -8.22 -0.65
CA ALA A 13 1.80 -7.27 -1.74
C ALA A 13 3.03 -6.36 -1.95
N ILE A 14 3.66 -5.90 -0.86
CA ILE A 14 4.88 -5.08 -0.93
C ILE A 14 6.05 -5.88 -1.50
N ASN A 15 6.26 -7.11 -1.02
CA ASN A 15 7.32 -7.97 -1.53
C ASN A 15 7.16 -8.20 -3.04
N GLU A 16 5.95 -8.54 -3.51
CA GLU A 16 5.69 -8.73 -4.94
C GLU A 16 5.92 -7.44 -5.75
N ALA A 17 5.49 -6.29 -5.26
CA ALA A 17 5.74 -5.01 -5.92
C ALA A 17 7.23 -4.70 -6.04
N VAL A 18 8.03 -5.02 -5.02
CA VAL A 18 9.50 -4.86 -5.03
C VAL A 18 10.15 -5.85 -6.00
N GLU A 19 9.72 -7.11 -6.04
CA GLU A 19 10.25 -8.09 -7.00
C GLU A 19 9.91 -7.72 -8.45
N LEU A 20 8.69 -7.26 -8.72
CA LEU A 20 8.32 -6.72 -10.03
C LEU A 20 9.19 -5.52 -10.42
N ALA A 21 9.47 -4.61 -9.48
CA ALA A 21 10.34 -3.46 -9.73
C ALA A 21 11.80 -3.85 -10.03
N LYS A 22 12.28 -4.99 -9.51
CA LYS A 22 13.61 -5.52 -9.89
C LYS A 22 13.63 -6.07 -11.31
N ILE A 23 12.55 -6.71 -11.75
CA ILE A 23 12.47 -7.34 -13.07
C ILE A 23 12.24 -6.31 -14.17
N TYR A 24 11.38 -5.32 -13.92
CA TYR A 24 10.88 -4.40 -14.94
C TYR A 24 11.33 -2.94 -14.77
N GLY A 25 11.97 -2.60 -13.65
CA GLY A 25 12.40 -1.24 -13.33
C GLY A 25 13.88 -0.98 -13.60
N SER A 26 14.31 0.25 -13.35
CA SER A 26 15.72 0.62 -13.28
C SER A 26 16.39 0.04 -12.03
N ASP A 27 17.73 0.04 -11.98
CA ASP A 27 18.51 -0.44 -10.82
C ASP A 27 18.08 0.19 -9.48
N SER A 28 17.56 1.42 -9.52
CA SER A 28 17.06 2.17 -8.37
C SER A 28 15.58 1.92 -8.02
N ALA A 29 14.80 1.31 -8.92
CA ALA A 29 13.34 1.21 -8.80
C ALA A 29 12.90 0.37 -7.60
N SER A 30 13.56 -0.78 -7.36
CA SER A 30 13.22 -1.67 -6.24
C SER A 30 13.40 -0.99 -4.88
N ARG A 31 14.48 -0.21 -4.71
CA ARG A 31 14.73 0.59 -3.50
C ARG A 31 13.69 1.69 -3.32
N PHE A 32 13.35 2.38 -4.42
CA PHE A 32 12.36 3.44 -4.41
C PHE A 32 10.98 2.91 -4.02
N VAL A 33 10.52 1.83 -4.66
CA VAL A 33 9.23 1.18 -4.36
C VAL A 33 9.19 0.71 -2.91
N ASN A 34 10.24 0.04 -2.43
CA ASN A 34 10.31 -0.40 -1.03
C ASN A 34 10.25 0.79 -0.05
N GLY A 35 10.92 1.90 -0.36
CA GLY A 35 10.87 3.12 0.46
C GLY A 35 9.46 3.73 0.51
N VAL A 36 8.84 3.95 -0.65
CA VAL A 36 7.49 4.55 -0.73
C VAL A 36 6.45 3.67 -0.03
N LEU A 37 6.44 2.37 -0.32
CA LEU A 37 5.45 1.46 0.27
C LEU A 37 5.69 1.23 1.76
N GLY A 38 6.94 1.26 2.22
CA GLY A 38 7.28 1.20 3.64
C GLY A 38 6.70 2.39 4.40
N THR A 39 6.93 3.61 3.92
CA THR A 39 6.35 4.83 4.51
C THR A 39 4.82 4.81 4.47
N LEU A 40 4.23 4.32 3.38
CA LEU A 40 2.76 4.23 3.28
C LEU A 40 2.16 3.34 4.37
N VAL A 41 2.82 2.21 4.69
CA VAL A 41 2.37 1.31 5.77
C VAL A 41 2.54 1.96 7.14
N GLU A 42 3.65 2.65 7.39
CA GLU A 42 3.89 3.35 8.67
C GLU A 42 2.78 4.38 8.96
N HIS A 43 2.30 5.06 7.92
CA HIS A 43 1.25 6.09 8.03
C HIS A 43 -0.15 5.60 7.66
N GLU A 44 -0.37 4.29 7.50
CA GLU A 44 -1.62 3.75 6.95
C GLU A 44 -2.85 4.22 7.76
N ASN A 45 -2.78 4.15 9.09
CA ASN A 45 -3.88 4.55 9.94
C ASN A 45 -4.17 6.05 9.85
N GLU A 46 -3.14 6.89 9.85
CA GLU A 46 -3.29 8.36 9.72
C GLU A 46 -3.94 8.74 8.39
N ILE A 47 -3.51 8.09 7.30
CA ILE A 47 -4.07 8.28 5.96
C ILE A 47 -5.53 7.83 5.92
N ARG A 48 -5.86 6.66 6.50
CA ARG A 48 -7.25 6.18 6.59
C ARG A 48 -8.14 7.16 7.35
N GLN A 49 -7.67 7.71 8.47
CA GLN A 49 -8.43 8.72 9.23
C GLN A 49 -8.60 10.02 8.45
N ALA A 50 -7.55 10.48 7.77
CA ALA A 50 -7.61 11.69 6.94
C ALA A 50 -8.62 11.53 5.78
N ILE A 51 -8.62 10.38 5.10
CA ILE A 51 -9.57 10.08 4.01
C ILE A 51 -11.00 10.02 4.56
N LYS A 52 -11.23 9.29 5.66
CA LYS A 52 -12.56 9.18 6.29
C LYS A 52 -13.12 10.56 6.68
N LYS A 53 -12.29 11.42 7.24
CA LYS A 53 -12.67 12.79 7.60
C LYS A 53 -13.05 13.61 6.36
N VAL A 54 -12.29 13.49 5.26
CA VAL A 54 -12.60 14.17 4.00
C VAL A 54 -13.94 13.70 3.43
N GLU A 55 -14.23 12.39 3.50
CA GLU A 55 -15.50 11.82 3.06
C GLU A 55 -16.68 12.31 3.90
N GLU A 56 -16.54 12.33 5.23
CA GLU A 56 -17.58 12.81 6.16
C GLU A 56 -17.91 14.30 5.92
N THR A 57 -16.88 15.14 5.71
CA THR A 57 -17.08 16.57 5.42
C THR A 57 -17.85 16.81 4.11
N LYS A 58 -17.70 15.90 3.14
CA LYS A 58 -18.33 15.98 1.81
C LYS A 58 -19.79 15.50 1.82
N VAL A 59 -20.18 14.69 2.80
CA VAL A 59 -21.56 14.20 2.97
C VAL A 59 -22.43 15.22 3.72
N GLU A 60 -21.81 16.06 4.55
CA GLU A 60 -22.48 17.14 5.30
C GLU A 60 -22.65 18.44 4.49
N SER A 61 -22.13 18.50 3.25
CA SER A 61 -22.16 19.68 2.36
C SER A 61 -23.22 19.59 1.27
#